data_AF-A0AA35Z1J8-F1
#
_entry.id   AF-A0AA35Z1J8-F1
#
_cell.length_a   1.000
_cell.length_b   1.000
_cell.length_c   1.000
_cell.angle_alpha   90.00
_cell.angle_beta   90.00
_cell.angle_gamma   90.00
#
_symmetry.space_group_name_H-M   'P 1'
#
loop_
_entity.id
_entity.type
_entity.pdbx_description
1 polymer ?
#
loop_
_entity_poly.entity_id
_entity_poly.type
_entity_poly.pdbx_seq_one_letter_code
_entity_poly.pdbx_strand_id
1 'polypeptide(L)'
;MDSRKNDNKMKKERKMVEKNVRDKKVKVKGKKVTGSQDKCKEGKIGTEFQRLSTCMSPNSLYLAIKSLSKNQREMVCNMGFGSFLGMKIDSLPGKLAYFVVDSFTTSSCSIRVKSGEVAITNEAVEAMFGLPNKGLDFKTLDECDNNDPLLEAWKGQYGKGNYYNGNYLKNIRKTNVTDEMFKLNFLTLFINTFAEIETMGS
;
A
#
# COMPACT_ATOMS: atom_id res chain seq x y z
N MET A 1 28.30 43.07 -20.12
CA MET A 1 27.83 42.33 -21.31
C MET A 1 28.14 40.82 -21.21
N ASP A 2 28.07 40.22 -20.01
CA ASP A 2 28.60 38.85 -19.78
C ASP A 2 27.60 37.79 -19.31
N SER A 3 26.34 38.15 -19.04
CA SER A 3 25.36 37.15 -18.57
C SER A 3 24.78 36.27 -19.70
N ARG A 4 24.82 36.73 -20.96
CA ARG A 4 24.25 35.97 -22.11
C ARG A 4 25.13 34.82 -22.63
N LYS A 5 26.41 34.79 -22.28
CA LYS A 5 27.33 33.71 -22.73
C LYS A 5 27.19 32.43 -21.90
N ASN A 6 26.72 32.52 -20.65
CA ASN A 6 26.64 31.35 -19.76
C ASN A 6 25.37 30.50 -19.99
N ASP A 7 24.26 31.14 -20.36
CA ASP A 7 23.00 30.44 -20.68
C ASP A 7 23.10 29.58 -21.95
N ASN A 8 23.92 29.99 -22.92
CA ASN A 8 24.15 29.24 -24.15
C ASN A 8 25.05 28.01 -23.94
N LYS A 9 25.87 27.96 -22.88
CA LYS A 9 26.71 26.81 -22.55
C LYS A 9 25.88 25.68 -21.91
N MET A 10 25.02 26.01 -20.94
CA MET A 10 24.13 25.04 -20.28
C MET A 10 23.06 24.44 -21.22
N LYS A 11 22.60 25.19 -22.23
CA LYS A 11 21.62 24.69 -23.22
C LYS A 11 22.24 23.72 -24.24
N LYS A 12 23.56 23.80 -24.45
CA LYS A 12 24.31 22.91 -25.37
C LYS A 12 24.65 21.57 -24.73
N GLU A 13 24.89 21.55 -23.42
CA GLU A 13 25.13 20.31 -22.64
C GLU A 13 23.85 19.48 -22.46
N ARG A 14 22.68 20.11 -22.28
CA ARG A 14 21.39 19.39 -22.21
C ARG A 14 20.99 18.70 -23.53
N LYS A 15 21.38 19.26 -24.70
CA LYS A 15 21.14 18.65 -26.02
C LYS A 15 22.09 17.49 -26.36
N MET A 16 23.24 17.35 -25.69
CA MET A 16 24.15 16.22 -25.91
C MET A 16 23.73 14.95 -25.15
N VAL A 17 23.05 15.09 -24.00
CA VAL A 17 22.61 13.94 -23.18
C VAL A 17 21.36 13.26 -23.75
N GLU A 18 20.42 14.01 -24.34
CA GLU A 18 19.17 13.47 -24.90
C GLU A 18 19.36 12.64 -26.19
N LYS A 19 20.52 12.74 -26.86
CA LYS A 19 20.81 12.00 -28.11
C LYS A 19 21.40 10.60 -27.87
N ASN A 20 21.86 10.28 -26.67
CA ASN A 20 22.55 9.02 -26.35
C ASN A 20 21.67 7.91 -25.74
N VAL A 21 20.36 8.14 -25.57
CA VAL A 21 19.44 7.15 -24.96
C VAL A 21 18.63 6.35 -25.99
N ARG A 22 18.73 6.67 -27.29
CA ARG A 22 17.81 6.13 -28.30
C ARG A 22 18.31 4.99 -29.20
N ASP A 23 19.55 4.54 -29.10
CA ASP A 23 20.03 3.41 -29.92
C ASP A 23 20.89 2.43 -29.10
N LYS A 24 20.30 1.29 -28.73
CA LYS A 24 20.94 -0.05 -28.72
C LYS A 24 19.94 -1.14 -28.34
N LYS A 25 19.26 -1.66 -29.36
CA LYS A 25 18.50 -2.91 -29.35
C LYS A 25 19.40 -4.00 -29.93
N VAL A 26 19.83 -5.00 -29.14
CA VAL A 26 20.48 -6.21 -29.66
C VAL A 26 20.01 -7.45 -28.90
N LYS A 27 19.50 -8.44 -29.67
CA LYS A 27 19.19 -9.83 -29.29
C LYS A 27 20.48 -10.66 -29.18
N VAL A 28 20.64 -11.53 -28.17
CA VAL A 28 21.41 -12.79 -28.30
C VAL A 28 20.84 -13.92 -27.39
N LYS A 29 20.78 -15.13 -27.97
CA LYS A 29 20.38 -16.43 -27.40
C LYS A 29 21.43 -17.07 -26.48
N GLY A 30 20.95 -17.74 -25.42
CA GLY A 30 21.40 -18.97 -24.72
C GLY A 30 22.88 -19.37 -24.55
N LYS A 31 23.28 -19.82 -23.35
CA LYS A 31 23.53 -21.24 -22.98
C LYS A 31 23.91 -21.43 -21.48
N LYS A 32 23.41 -22.56 -20.93
CA LYS A 32 23.68 -23.35 -19.69
C LYS A 32 24.87 -23.03 -18.77
N VAL A 33 24.63 -23.17 -17.46
CA VAL A 33 25.53 -23.85 -16.51
C VAL A 33 24.71 -24.79 -15.59
N THR A 34 25.26 -25.98 -15.37
CA THR A 34 24.71 -27.17 -14.70
C THR A 34 25.36 -27.44 -13.35
N GLY A 35 24.61 -28.06 -12.42
CA GLY A 35 25.11 -28.76 -11.21
C GLY A 35 24.38 -28.26 -9.95
N SER A 36 23.78 -29.07 -9.06
CA SER A 36 23.70 -30.52 -8.90
C SER A 36 22.37 -30.88 -8.19
N GLN A 37 21.88 -32.09 -8.40
CA GLN A 37 20.59 -32.60 -7.89
C GLN A 37 20.75 -33.16 -6.47
N ASP A 38 19.89 -32.73 -5.56
CA ASP A 38 19.40 -33.58 -4.46
C ASP A 38 17.87 -33.68 -4.57
N LYS A 39 17.37 -34.91 -4.70
CA LYS A 39 15.98 -35.23 -5.00
C LYS A 39 15.23 -35.59 -3.71
N CYS A 40 14.31 -34.74 -3.29
CA CYS A 40 13.07 -35.19 -2.66
C CYS A 40 11.93 -34.97 -3.65
N LYS A 41 11.25 -36.05 -4.03
CA LYS A 41 10.14 -36.03 -5.00
C LYS A 41 8.88 -35.52 -4.30
N GLU A 42 8.49 -34.29 -4.60
CA GLU A 42 7.10 -33.84 -4.44
C GLU A 42 6.58 -33.36 -5.80
N GLY A 43 5.33 -33.74 -6.09
CA GLY A 43 4.74 -33.75 -7.43
C GLY A 43 4.79 -32.41 -8.16
N LYS A 44 5.01 -32.48 -9.47
CA LYS A 44 4.72 -31.36 -10.38
C LYS A 44 3.23 -31.05 -10.32
N ILE A 45 2.86 -29.95 -9.66
CA ILE A 45 1.70 -29.16 -10.05
C ILE A 45 2.16 -27.71 -10.09
N GLY A 46 2.67 -27.31 -11.24
CA GLY A 46 2.87 -25.91 -11.57
C GLY A 46 1.51 -25.28 -11.87
N THR A 47 0.73 -25.02 -10.84
CA THR A 47 -0.34 -24.04 -10.92
C THR A 47 0.23 -22.73 -10.40
N GLU A 48 0.64 -21.87 -11.32
CA GLU A 48 0.82 -20.45 -11.01
C GLU A 48 -0.54 -19.92 -10.54
N PHE A 49 -0.71 -19.77 -9.23
CA PHE A 49 -1.92 -19.20 -8.66
C PHE A 49 -2.05 -17.77 -9.18
N GLN A 50 -3.08 -17.51 -9.98
CA GLN A 50 -3.33 -16.16 -10.48
C GLN A 50 -3.58 -15.21 -9.30
N ARG A 51 -3.22 -13.95 -9.47
CA ARG A 51 -3.48 -12.95 -8.45
C ARG A 51 -4.99 -12.69 -8.40
N LEU A 52 -5.64 -13.07 -7.29
CA LEU A 52 -7.00 -12.62 -7.02
C LEU A 52 -7.00 -11.10 -6.88
N SER A 53 -8.02 -10.45 -7.47
CA SER A 53 -8.24 -9.02 -7.28
C SER A 53 -8.66 -8.80 -5.83
N THR A 54 -7.76 -8.25 -5.02
CA THR A 54 -8.01 -7.86 -3.63
C THR A 54 -8.17 -6.34 -3.56
N CYS A 55 -9.01 -5.84 -2.64
CA CYS A 55 -9.39 -4.43 -2.49
C CYS A 55 -8.24 -3.44 -2.75
N MET A 56 -7.06 -3.62 -2.12
CA MET A 56 -5.78 -2.98 -2.48
C MET A 56 -4.59 -3.77 -1.92
N SER A 57 -3.37 -3.48 -2.39
CA SER A 57 -2.15 -4.08 -1.81
C SER A 57 -1.79 -3.42 -0.47
N PRO A 58 -1.59 -4.19 0.62
CA PRO A 58 -1.20 -3.63 1.93
C PRO A 58 0.23 -3.09 1.94
N ASN A 59 1.01 -3.32 0.87
CA ASN A 59 2.41 -2.95 0.77
C ASN A 59 2.68 -1.49 1.14
N SER A 60 1.85 -0.53 0.69
CA SER A 60 2.10 0.89 0.96
C SER A 60 1.96 1.20 2.46
N LEU A 61 0.96 0.62 3.13
CA LEU A 61 0.77 0.77 4.56
C LEU A 61 1.88 0.04 5.35
N TYR A 62 2.24 -1.18 4.96
CA TYR A 62 3.37 -1.91 5.53
C TYR A 62 4.67 -1.08 5.47
N LEU A 63 4.95 -0.53 4.29
CA LEU A 63 6.12 0.30 4.05
C LEU A 63 6.07 1.61 4.85
N ALA A 64 4.90 2.19 5.06
CA ALA A 64 4.73 3.38 5.90
C ALA A 64 5.07 3.05 7.36
N ILE A 65 4.45 2.00 7.92
CA ILE A 65 4.65 1.54 9.31
C ILE A 65 6.12 1.23 9.59
N LYS A 66 6.81 0.56 8.65
CA LYS A 66 8.24 0.24 8.77
C LYS A 66 9.13 1.48 8.81
N SER A 67 8.70 2.57 8.19
CA SER A 67 9.47 3.83 8.13
C SER A 67 9.13 4.84 9.24
N LEU A 68 8.13 4.57 10.09
CA LEU A 68 7.72 5.51 11.13
C LEU A 68 8.83 5.72 12.18
N SER A 69 9.09 6.98 12.51
CA SER A 69 9.89 7.36 13.67
C SER A 69 9.21 6.98 14.99
N LYS A 70 9.95 7.04 16.10
CA LYS A 70 9.41 6.76 17.45
C LYS A 70 8.17 7.62 17.76
N ASN A 71 8.24 8.93 17.49
CA ASN A 71 7.14 9.85 17.75
C ASN A 71 5.93 9.56 16.86
N GLN A 72 6.15 9.23 15.59
CA GLN A 72 5.07 8.85 14.68
C GLN A 72 4.39 7.53 15.09
N ARG A 73 5.15 6.57 15.62
CA ARG A 73 4.58 5.34 16.18
C ARG A 73 3.71 5.62 17.39
N GLU A 74 4.17 6.49 18.29
CA GLU A 74 3.38 6.93 19.45
C GLU A 74 2.10 7.66 19.01
N MET A 75 2.19 8.55 18.00
CA MET A 75 1.01 9.20 17.42
C MET A 75 0.01 8.18 16.84
N VAL A 76 0.48 7.16 16.13
CA VAL A 76 -0.38 6.09 15.60
C VAL A 76 -1.06 5.30 16.72
N CYS A 77 -0.36 5.03 17.83
CA CYS A 77 -0.99 4.46 19.03
C CYS A 77 -2.06 5.38 19.61
N ASN A 78 -1.77 6.68 19.74
CA ASN A 78 -2.70 7.66 20.31
C ASN A 78 -3.96 7.86 19.45
N MET A 79 -3.86 7.64 18.14
CA MET A 79 -5.02 7.62 17.23
C MET A 79 -5.85 6.32 17.33
N GLY A 80 -5.43 5.33 18.10
CA GLY A 80 -6.12 4.04 18.24
C GLY A 80 -5.66 2.95 17.26
N PHE A 81 -4.64 3.20 16.44
CA PHE A 81 -4.16 2.26 15.41
C PHE A 81 -2.90 1.49 15.84
N GLY A 82 -2.65 1.37 17.15
CA GLY A 82 -1.45 0.74 17.69
C GLY A 82 -1.28 -0.73 17.30
N SER A 83 -2.38 -1.47 17.15
CA SER A 83 -2.45 -2.85 16.64
C SER A 83 -1.74 -3.04 15.29
N PHE A 84 -1.83 -2.05 14.40
CA PHE A 84 -1.24 -2.10 13.05
C PHE A 84 0.26 -1.94 13.04
N LEU A 85 0.86 -1.39 14.10
CA LEU A 85 2.31 -1.20 14.17
C LEU A 85 3.10 -2.52 14.16
N GLY A 86 2.43 -3.64 14.44
CA GLY A 86 2.97 -5.00 14.36
C GLY A 86 2.73 -5.72 13.04
N MET A 87 2.11 -5.08 12.04
CA MET A 87 1.76 -5.71 10.76
C MET A 87 3.00 -6.19 10.00
N LYS A 88 2.97 -7.45 9.56
CA LYS A 88 4.09 -8.11 8.82
C LYS A 88 3.72 -8.49 7.38
N ILE A 89 2.48 -8.25 6.97
CA ILE A 89 1.98 -8.64 5.65
C ILE A 89 2.20 -7.49 4.68
N ASP A 90 3.09 -7.68 3.72
CA ASP A 90 3.35 -6.75 2.61
C ASP A 90 2.54 -7.09 1.35
N SER A 91 2.12 -8.34 1.23
CA SER A 91 1.41 -8.90 0.10
C SER A 91 0.61 -10.13 0.55
N LEU A 92 -0.52 -10.39 -0.10
CA LEU A 92 -1.29 -11.61 0.13
C LEU A 92 -0.80 -12.70 -0.84
N PRO A 93 -0.18 -13.79 -0.39
CA PRO A 93 0.24 -14.87 -1.27
C PRO A 93 -0.98 -15.50 -1.97
N GLY A 94 -0.90 -15.70 -3.29
CA GLY A 94 -2.03 -16.22 -4.08
C GLY A 94 -2.60 -17.53 -3.53
N LYS A 95 -1.72 -18.48 -3.17
CA LYS A 95 -2.13 -19.76 -2.55
C LYS A 95 -2.94 -19.57 -1.25
N LEU A 96 -2.57 -18.58 -0.43
CA LEU A 96 -3.32 -18.26 0.79
C LEU A 96 -4.68 -17.64 0.45
N ALA A 97 -4.72 -16.76 -0.53
CA ALA A 97 -5.96 -16.14 -0.99
C ALA A 97 -6.97 -17.19 -1.49
N TYR A 98 -6.54 -18.10 -2.37
CA TYR A 98 -7.38 -19.21 -2.82
C TYR A 98 -7.78 -20.14 -1.68
N PHE A 99 -6.85 -20.48 -0.79
CA PHE A 99 -7.18 -21.29 0.38
C PHE A 99 -8.30 -20.67 1.23
N VAL A 100 -8.25 -19.35 1.47
CA VAL A 100 -9.28 -18.65 2.23
C VAL A 100 -10.63 -18.74 1.52
N VAL A 101 -10.67 -18.53 0.20
CA VAL A 101 -11.91 -18.64 -0.60
C VAL A 101 -12.46 -20.06 -0.58
N ASP A 102 -11.62 -21.06 -0.85
CA ASP A 102 -12.01 -22.48 -0.92
C ASP A 102 -12.44 -23.03 0.44
N SER A 103 -11.93 -22.47 1.52
CA SER A 103 -12.19 -22.93 2.89
C SER A 103 -13.24 -22.08 3.62
N PHE A 104 -13.78 -21.03 2.99
CA PHE A 104 -14.80 -20.17 3.59
C PHE A 104 -16.17 -20.84 3.54
N THR A 105 -16.87 -20.82 4.68
CA THR A 105 -18.22 -21.34 4.81
C THR A 105 -19.18 -20.19 5.10
N THR A 106 -20.05 -19.87 4.13
CA THR A 106 -20.97 -18.72 4.22
C THR A 106 -21.97 -18.83 5.36
N SER A 107 -22.50 -20.02 5.65
CA SER A 107 -23.53 -20.23 6.68
C SER A 107 -23.02 -19.97 8.10
N SER A 108 -21.76 -20.27 8.37
CA SER A 108 -21.10 -20.07 9.66
C SER A 108 -20.20 -18.83 9.70
N CYS A 109 -20.06 -18.11 8.58
CA CYS A 109 -19.15 -16.98 8.42
C CYS A 109 -17.73 -17.29 8.95
N SER A 110 -17.10 -18.33 8.40
CA SER A 110 -15.88 -18.89 8.99
C SER A 110 -14.95 -19.50 7.96
N ILE A 111 -13.66 -19.59 8.29
CA ILE A 111 -12.64 -20.23 7.46
C ILE A 111 -12.20 -21.53 8.13
N ARG A 112 -12.36 -22.66 7.43
CA ARG A 112 -11.92 -23.96 7.92
C ARG A 112 -10.41 -24.13 7.75
N VAL A 113 -9.73 -24.47 8.83
CA VAL A 113 -8.30 -24.76 8.85
C VAL A 113 -8.06 -26.16 9.43
N LYS A 114 -6.85 -26.70 9.28
CA LYS A 114 -6.54 -28.05 9.82
C LYS A 114 -6.78 -28.17 11.32
N SER A 115 -6.59 -27.08 12.06
CA SER A 115 -6.75 -27.01 13.51
C SER A 115 -8.18 -26.69 13.98
N GLY A 116 -9.14 -26.59 13.06
CA GLY A 116 -10.53 -26.26 13.39
C GLY A 116 -11.09 -25.16 12.49
N GLU A 117 -11.71 -24.17 13.10
CA GLU A 117 -12.47 -23.14 12.39
C GLU A 117 -12.12 -21.76 12.92
N VAL A 118 -11.90 -20.81 12.02
CA VAL A 118 -11.69 -19.41 12.34
C VAL A 118 -13.00 -18.68 12.03
N ALA A 119 -13.79 -18.43 13.07
CA ALA A 119 -15.01 -17.65 12.94
C ALA A 119 -14.68 -16.18 12.67
N ILE A 120 -15.36 -15.59 11.68
CA ILE A 120 -15.28 -14.16 11.35
C ILE A 120 -16.47 -13.50 12.04
N THR A 121 -16.24 -13.04 13.28
CA THR A 121 -17.22 -12.27 14.07
C THR A 121 -16.74 -10.84 14.24
N ASN A 122 -17.66 -9.95 14.64
CA ASN A 122 -17.29 -8.56 14.89
C ASN A 122 -16.25 -8.43 16.02
N GLU A 123 -16.35 -9.27 17.06
CA GLU A 123 -15.40 -9.31 18.18
C GLU A 123 -14.03 -9.79 17.73
N ALA A 124 -13.97 -10.76 16.81
CA ALA A 124 -12.72 -11.22 16.21
C ALA A 124 -12.06 -10.12 15.36
N VAL A 125 -12.86 -9.35 14.60
CA VAL A 125 -12.38 -8.21 13.82
C VAL A 125 -11.91 -7.08 14.73
N GLU A 126 -12.68 -6.72 15.77
CA GLU A 126 -12.31 -5.73 16.78
C GLU A 126 -11.00 -6.12 17.48
N ALA A 127 -10.85 -7.38 17.91
CA ALA A 127 -9.61 -7.86 18.52
C ALA A 127 -8.41 -7.82 17.55
N MET A 128 -8.62 -8.12 16.28
CA MET A 128 -7.57 -8.10 15.25
C MET A 128 -7.16 -6.67 14.86
N PHE A 129 -8.13 -5.79 14.64
CA PHE A 129 -7.91 -4.40 14.23
C PHE A 129 -7.58 -3.50 15.42
N GLY A 130 -7.92 -3.87 16.65
CA GLY A 130 -7.83 -3.00 17.83
C GLY A 130 -8.73 -1.76 17.74
N LEU A 131 -9.67 -1.74 16.80
CA LEU A 131 -10.62 -0.66 16.57
C LEU A 131 -11.98 -1.06 17.15
N PRO A 132 -12.68 -0.16 17.86
CA PRO A 132 -13.95 -0.50 18.50
C PRO A 132 -15.01 -0.86 17.46
N ASN A 133 -15.78 -1.90 17.73
CA ASN A 133 -16.95 -2.28 16.93
C ASN A 133 -18.19 -1.39 17.19
N LYS A 134 -17.99 -0.24 17.85
CA LYS A 134 -19.06 0.68 18.24
C LYS A 134 -18.57 2.10 18.04
N GLY A 135 -19.46 2.99 17.63
CA GLY A 135 -19.14 4.39 17.37
C GLY A 135 -20.22 5.03 16.52
N LEU A 136 -19.92 6.26 16.07
CA LEU A 136 -20.73 6.91 15.05
C LEU A 136 -20.53 6.19 13.72
N ASP A 137 -21.62 5.98 12.99
CA ASP A 137 -21.53 5.51 11.62
C ASP A 137 -20.86 6.61 10.78
N PHE A 138 -19.79 6.25 10.08
CA PHE A 138 -19.07 7.17 9.20
C PHE A 138 -20.02 7.83 8.18
N LYS A 139 -21.05 7.11 7.72
CA LYS A 139 -22.06 7.62 6.77
C LYS A 139 -23.00 8.68 7.38
N THR A 140 -22.98 8.84 8.70
CA THR A 140 -23.81 9.82 9.43
C THR A 140 -23.04 11.08 9.82
N LEU A 141 -21.74 11.13 9.54
CA LEU A 141 -20.93 12.32 9.78
C LEU A 141 -21.21 13.37 8.71
N ASP A 142 -21.30 14.63 9.12
CA ASP A 142 -21.41 15.75 8.19
C ASP A 142 -20.15 15.84 7.32
N GLU A 143 -20.34 16.20 6.06
CA GLU A 143 -19.23 16.47 5.15
C GLU A 143 -18.40 17.65 5.67
N CYS A 144 -17.09 17.54 5.54
CA CYS A 144 -16.19 18.65 5.84
C CYS A 144 -16.42 19.80 4.86
N ASP A 145 -16.34 21.05 5.32
CA ASP A 145 -16.40 22.22 4.44
C ASP A 145 -15.30 22.12 3.37
N ASN A 146 -15.69 22.25 2.11
CA ASN A 146 -14.76 22.24 0.99
C ASN A 146 -13.71 23.36 1.07
N ASN A 147 -13.98 24.43 1.82
CA ASN A 147 -13.06 25.54 2.06
C ASN A 147 -12.27 25.41 3.36
N ASP A 148 -12.33 24.26 4.03
CA ASP A 148 -11.57 24.01 5.24
C ASP A 148 -10.05 24.19 4.97
N PRO A 149 -9.36 25.09 5.68
CA PRO A 149 -7.95 25.38 5.42
C PRO A 149 -7.03 24.17 5.62
N LEU A 150 -7.37 23.26 6.54
CA LEU A 150 -6.59 22.04 6.77
C LEU A 150 -6.78 21.08 5.61
N LEU A 151 -8.02 20.90 5.12
CA LEU A 151 -8.33 20.06 3.97
C LEU A 151 -7.64 20.58 2.70
N GLU A 152 -7.69 21.88 2.43
CA GLU A 152 -7.03 22.48 1.27
C GLU A 152 -5.50 22.39 1.35
N ALA A 153 -4.91 22.62 2.54
CA ALA A 153 -3.49 22.44 2.74
C ALA A 153 -3.07 20.96 2.60
N TRP A 154 -3.91 20.02 3.04
CA TRP A 154 -3.69 18.59 2.88
C TRP A 154 -3.73 18.17 1.40
N LYS A 155 -4.79 18.55 0.66
CA LYS A 155 -4.92 18.33 -0.79
C LYS A 155 -3.75 18.94 -1.56
N GLY A 156 -3.28 20.11 -1.13
CA GLY A 156 -2.13 20.82 -1.69
C GLY A 156 -0.83 20.01 -1.71
N GLN A 157 -0.69 18.99 -0.87
CA GLN A 157 0.49 18.10 -0.86
C GLN A 157 0.59 17.21 -2.12
N TYR A 158 -0.50 17.00 -2.84
CA TYR A 158 -0.60 16.00 -3.92
C TYR A 158 -0.60 16.63 -5.32
N GLY A 159 -0.97 17.90 -5.46
CA GLY A 159 -1.31 18.45 -6.77
C GLY A 159 -2.57 17.80 -7.36
N LYS A 160 -3.04 18.27 -8.51
CA LYS A 160 -4.34 17.86 -9.08
C LYS A 160 -4.39 16.35 -9.36
N GLY A 161 -5.23 15.62 -8.62
CA GLY A 161 -5.63 14.23 -8.90
C GLY A 161 -4.68 13.12 -8.46
N ASN A 162 -3.65 13.43 -7.67
CA ASN A 162 -2.57 12.49 -7.30
C ASN A 162 -2.81 11.76 -5.96
N TYR A 163 -4.07 11.42 -5.69
CA TYR A 163 -4.57 10.83 -4.45
C TYR A 163 -4.44 9.30 -4.46
N TYR A 164 -3.21 8.77 -4.32
CA TYR A 164 -2.98 7.32 -4.29
C TYR A 164 -1.92 6.90 -3.27
N ASN A 165 -1.97 5.64 -2.84
CA ASN A 165 -1.19 5.08 -1.72
C ASN A 165 0.31 5.35 -1.81
N GLY A 166 0.88 5.31 -3.02
CA GLY A 166 2.29 5.63 -3.25
C GLY A 166 2.67 7.07 -2.88
N ASN A 167 1.77 8.04 -3.05
CA ASN A 167 2.03 9.42 -2.65
C ASN A 167 1.77 9.68 -1.17
N TYR A 168 0.74 9.06 -0.58
CA TYR A 168 0.55 9.10 0.88
C TYR A 168 1.78 8.57 1.60
N LEU A 169 2.30 7.41 1.14
CA LEU A 169 3.55 6.83 1.63
C LEU A 169 4.73 7.79 1.51
N LYS A 170 4.89 8.46 0.36
CA LYS A 170 5.97 9.45 0.18
C LYS A 170 5.85 10.57 1.20
N ASN A 171 4.66 11.13 1.41
CA ASN A 171 4.47 12.24 2.33
C ASN A 171 4.69 11.84 3.80
N ILE A 172 4.23 10.65 4.21
CA ILE A 172 4.52 10.09 5.54
C ILE A 172 6.04 9.96 5.77
N ARG A 173 6.79 9.61 4.73
CA ARG A 173 8.26 9.44 4.79
C ARG A 173 9.06 10.73 4.68
N LYS A 174 8.46 11.83 4.22
CA LYS A 174 9.16 13.10 4.00
C LYS A 174 9.60 13.75 5.29
N THR A 175 8.83 13.59 6.37
CA THR A 175 9.06 14.27 7.65
C THR A 175 8.86 13.28 8.79
N ASN A 176 9.43 13.60 9.96
CA ASN A 176 9.17 12.89 11.21
C ASN A 176 8.16 13.65 12.10
N VAL A 177 7.50 14.66 11.55
CA VAL A 177 6.51 15.48 12.25
C VAL A 177 5.21 14.69 12.40
N THR A 178 4.51 14.89 13.52
CA THR A 178 3.27 14.19 13.89
C THR A 178 2.09 15.17 13.97
N ASP A 179 2.00 16.07 13.00
CA ASP A 179 0.94 17.08 12.90
C ASP A 179 -0.34 16.52 12.25
N GLU A 180 -1.35 17.37 12.06
CA GLU A 180 -2.59 16.99 11.38
C GLU A 180 -2.36 16.47 9.96
N MET A 181 -1.32 16.96 9.26
CA MET A 181 -0.97 16.46 7.93
C MET A 181 -0.50 15.01 7.98
N PHE A 182 0.34 14.66 8.96
CA PHE A 182 0.71 13.27 9.21
C PHE A 182 -0.51 12.40 9.51
N LYS A 183 -1.40 12.84 10.41
CA LYS A 183 -2.62 12.10 10.79
C LYS A 183 -3.50 11.83 9.57
N LEU A 184 -3.81 12.86 8.78
CA LEU A 184 -4.61 12.74 7.56
C LEU A 184 -3.94 11.82 6.54
N ASN A 185 -2.64 11.98 6.29
CA ASN A 185 -1.89 11.11 5.37
C ASN A 185 -1.94 9.63 5.79
N PHE A 186 -1.81 9.36 7.09
CA PHE A 186 -1.88 8.01 7.64
C PHE A 186 -3.30 7.43 7.54
N LEU A 187 -4.32 8.19 7.97
CA LEU A 187 -5.72 7.77 7.95
C LEU A 187 -6.20 7.49 6.53
N THR A 188 -5.92 8.36 5.56
CA THR A 188 -6.30 8.12 4.17
C THR A 188 -5.59 6.89 3.59
N LEU A 189 -4.31 6.68 3.91
CA LEU A 189 -3.60 5.47 3.48
C LEU A 189 -4.21 4.20 4.11
N PHE A 190 -4.61 4.27 5.37
CA PHE A 190 -5.27 3.18 6.09
C PHE A 190 -6.63 2.85 5.45
N ILE A 191 -7.50 3.86 5.29
CA ILE A 191 -8.83 3.72 4.67
C ILE A 191 -8.70 3.12 3.28
N ASN A 192 -7.81 3.63 2.44
CA ASN A 192 -7.58 3.09 1.10
C ASN A 192 -7.01 1.67 1.08
N THR A 193 -6.51 1.16 2.20
CA THR A 193 -5.95 -0.20 2.30
C THR A 193 -7.00 -1.20 2.77
N PHE A 194 -7.88 -0.81 3.69
CA PHE A 194 -8.80 -1.74 4.39
C PHE A 194 -10.28 -1.43 4.21
N ALA A 195 -10.66 -0.17 3.94
CA ALA A 195 -12.05 0.18 3.73
C ALA A 195 -12.45 -0.10 2.27
N GLU A 196 -13.66 -0.61 2.10
CA GLU A 196 -14.27 -0.71 0.80
C GLU A 196 -14.58 0.70 0.28
N ILE A 197 -13.99 1.06 -0.85
CA ILE A 197 -14.49 2.19 -1.63
C ILE A 197 -15.64 1.59 -2.42
N GLU A 198 -16.88 2.00 -2.14
CA GLU A 198 -17.99 1.77 -3.07
C GLU A 198 -17.52 2.31 -4.42
N THR A 199 -17.13 1.43 -5.33
CA THR A 199 -16.98 1.79 -6.72
C THR A 199 -18.40 2.14 -7.14
N MET A 200 -18.71 3.44 -7.19
CA MET A 200 -19.93 3.93 -7.83
C MET A 200 -20.03 3.20 -9.17
N GLY A 201 -20.99 2.28 -9.24
CA GLY A 201 -21.15 1.36 -10.35
C GLY A 201 -21.22 2.15 -11.65
N SER A 202 -20.44 1.69 -12.63
CA SER A 202 -20.67 2.03 -14.03
C SER A 202 -21.81 1.20 -14.58
#